data_AF-A0AAE9WDL9-F1
#
_entry.id   AF-A0AAE9WDL9-F1
#
_cell.length_a   1.000
_cell.length_b   1.000
_cell.length_c   1.000
_cell.angle_alpha   90.00
_cell.angle_beta   90.00
_cell.angle_gamma   90.00
#
_symmetry.space_group_name_H-M   'P 1'
#
loop_
_entity.id
_entity.type
_entity.pdbx_description
1 polymer ?
#
loop_
_entity_poly.entity_id
_entity_poly.type
_entity_poly.pdbx_seq_one_letter_code
_entity_poly.pdbx_strand_id
1 'polypeptide(L)'
;MNGVTNLLKKNALTPPIPLYRRLLRAHRTMLGPQERALGDEYVKAEFRRHRGVTNPLHLVGFLTSWQRYAETLEVDAWKKTQVDNRDLLESLNEQQLGQLYELLRALREQTDSESDPLKK
;
A
#
# COMPACT_ATOMS: atom_id res chain seq x y z
N MET A 1 29.30 -10.91 -13.80
CA MET A 1 28.04 -11.33 -14.46
C MET A 1 26.82 -11.39 -13.54
N ASN A 2 26.97 -11.46 -12.20
CA ASN A 2 25.84 -11.61 -11.27
C ASN A 2 25.08 -10.30 -10.94
N GLY A 3 25.69 -9.13 -11.19
CA GLY A 3 25.05 -7.84 -10.94
C GLY A 3 23.99 -7.47 -11.98
N VAL A 4 24.27 -7.76 -13.26
CA VAL A 4 23.37 -7.44 -14.38
C VAL A 4 22.13 -8.34 -14.37
N THR A 5 22.29 -9.62 -13.99
CA THR A 5 21.18 -10.57 -13.84
C THR A 5 20.26 -10.22 -12.67
N ASN A 6 20.80 -9.65 -11.59
CA ASN A 6 19.99 -9.12 -10.48
C ASN A 6 19.25 -7.82 -10.86
N LEU A 7 19.86 -6.95 -11.67
CA LEU A 7 19.21 -5.73 -12.16
C LEU A 7 18.06 -6.04 -13.14
N LEU A 8 18.29 -6.97 -14.07
CA LEU A 8 17.27 -7.42 -15.03
C LEU A 8 16.10 -8.15 -14.35
N LYS A 9 16.34 -8.85 -13.23
CA LYS A 9 15.27 -9.43 -12.40
C LYS A 9 14.44 -8.38 -11.65
N LYS A 10 15.02 -7.24 -11.25
CA LYS A 10 14.29 -6.17 -10.56
C LYS A 10 13.27 -5.47 -11.46
N ASN A 11 13.51 -5.38 -12.76
CA ASN A 11 12.60 -4.74 -13.71
C ASN A 11 11.51 -5.67 -14.26
N ALA A 12 11.55 -6.96 -13.94
CA ALA A 12 10.51 -7.90 -14.34
C ALA A 12 9.33 -7.79 -13.37
N LEU A 13 8.12 -7.64 -13.92
CA LEU A 13 6.90 -7.64 -13.15
C LEU A 13 6.71 -9.03 -12.51
N THR A 14 6.61 -9.06 -11.19
CA THR A 14 6.44 -10.32 -10.46
C THR A 14 5.03 -10.87 -10.70
N PRO A 15 4.87 -12.15 -11.06
CA PRO A 15 3.54 -12.73 -11.23
C PRO A 15 2.71 -12.65 -9.93
N PRO A 16 1.37 -12.66 -9.99
CA PRO A 16 0.52 -12.40 -8.84
C PRO A 16 0.76 -13.31 -7.63
N ILE A 17 0.87 -14.64 -7.84
CA ILE A 17 1.02 -15.61 -6.74
C ILE A 17 2.40 -15.49 -6.04
N PRO A 18 3.53 -15.41 -6.77
CA PRO A 18 4.82 -15.07 -6.15
C PRO A 18 4.80 -13.75 -5.39
N LEU A 19 4.21 -12.69 -5.96
CA LEU A 19 4.14 -11.38 -5.31
C LEU A 19 3.33 -11.41 -4.01
N TYR A 20 2.17 -12.05 -4.04
CA TYR A 20 1.32 -12.27 -2.86
C TYR A 20 2.08 -12.98 -1.73
N ARG A 21 2.83 -14.05 -2.05
CA ARG A 21 3.65 -14.75 -1.05
C ARG A 21 4.81 -13.91 -0.52
N ARG A 22 5.43 -13.08 -1.37
CA ARG A 22 6.50 -12.16 -0.96
C ARG A 22 5.98 -11.14 0.05
N LEU A 23 4.83 -10.52 -0.21
CA LEU A 23 4.20 -9.54 0.69
C LEU A 23 3.94 -10.10 2.09
N LEU A 24 3.31 -11.28 2.19
CA LEU A 24 3.03 -11.90 3.50
C LEU A 24 4.30 -12.29 4.26
N ARG A 25 5.39 -12.60 3.54
CA ARG A 25 6.70 -12.85 4.17
C ARG A 25 7.30 -11.54 4.68
N ALA A 26 7.27 -10.48 3.87
CA ALA A 26 7.75 -9.16 4.26
C ALA A 26 7.00 -8.63 5.49
N HIS A 27 5.67 -8.78 5.57
CA HIS A 27 4.90 -8.41 6.75
C HIS A 27 5.35 -9.16 8.01
N ARG A 28 5.63 -10.46 7.88
CA ARG A 28 6.11 -11.27 9.01
C ARG A 28 7.47 -10.83 9.54
N THR A 29 8.34 -10.33 8.66
CA THR A 29 9.71 -9.95 9.03
C THR A 29 9.85 -8.49 9.42
N MET A 30 9.06 -7.60 8.82
CA MET A 30 9.27 -6.15 8.91
C MET A 30 8.26 -5.42 9.80
N LEU A 31 7.05 -5.97 9.99
CA LEU A 31 5.95 -5.30 10.70
C LEU A 31 5.75 -5.83 12.12
N GLY A 32 5.22 -4.98 12.99
CA GLY A 32 4.72 -5.38 14.31
C GLY A 32 3.43 -6.22 14.23
N PRO A 33 3.00 -6.85 15.33
CA PRO A 33 1.86 -7.77 15.32
C PRO A 33 0.54 -7.17 14.82
N GLN A 34 0.22 -5.93 15.23
CA GLN A 34 -1.02 -5.24 14.84
C GLN A 34 -1.00 -4.79 13.38
N GLU A 35 0.08 -4.14 12.96
CA GLU A 35 0.30 -3.71 11.57
C GLU A 35 0.23 -4.90 10.61
N ARG A 36 0.83 -6.02 11.00
CA ARG A 36 0.78 -7.26 10.23
C ARG A 36 -0.64 -7.82 10.13
N ALA A 37 -1.40 -7.86 11.21
CA ALA A 37 -2.77 -8.39 11.18
C ALA A 37 -3.63 -7.61 10.19
N LEU A 38 -3.59 -6.27 10.28
CA LEU A 38 -4.28 -5.37 9.36
C LEU A 38 -3.77 -5.53 7.91
N GLY A 39 -2.46 -5.51 7.71
CA GLY A 39 -1.84 -5.63 6.38
C GLY A 39 -2.11 -6.98 5.71
N ASP A 40 -2.04 -8.09 6.44
CA ASP A 40 -2.29 -9.43 5.92
C ASP A 40 -3.76 -9.58 5.46
N GLU A 41 -4.72 -9.02 6.20
CA GLU A 41 -6.13 -9.00 5.79
C GLU A 41 -6.34 -8.14 4.55
N TYR A 42 -5.73 -6.95 4.51
CA TYR A 42 -5.85 -6.04 3.38
C TYR A 42 -5.28 -6.64 2.09
N VAL A 43 -4.06 -7.21 2.14
CA VAL A 43 -3.44 -7.89 0.98
C VAL A 43 -4.32 -9.03 0.48
N LYS A 44 -4.87 -9.85 1.39
CA LYS A 44 -5.78 -10.95 1.01
C LYS A 44 -7.04 -10.45 0.32
N ALA A 45 -7.64 -9.38 0.82
CA ALA A 45 -8.84 -8.79 0.24
C ALA A 45 -8.56 -8.22 -1.15
N GLU A 46 -7.48 -7.45 -1.31
CA GLU A 46 -7.11 -6.81 -2.56
C GLU A 46 -6.79 -7.81 -3.68
N PHE A 47 -5.98 -8.83 -3.38
CA PHE A 47 -5.68 -9.88 -4.35
C PHE A 47 -6.90 -10.72 -4.71
N ARG A 48 -7.89 -10.84 -3.81
CA ARG A 48 -9.16 -11.51 -4.10
C ARG A 48 -10.03 -10.64 -5.02
N ARG A 49 -10.14 -9.34 -4.73
CA ARG A 49 -10.87 -8.36 -5.57
C ARG A 49 -10.31 -8.29 -6.99
N HIS A 50 -9.00 -8.43 -7.14
CA HIS A 50 -8.32 -8.32 -8.44
C HIS A 50 -8.28 -9.62 -9.27
N ARG A 51 -8.86 -10.73 -8.80
CA ARG A 51 -8.89 -12.00 -9.57
C ARG A 51 -9.63 -11.90 -10.90
N GLY A 52 -10.64 -11.03 -10.98
CA GLY A 52 -11.51 -10.88 -12.15
C GLY A 52 -11.11 -9.74 -13.10
N VAL A 53 -9.99 -9.05 -12.84
CA VAL A 53 -9.57 -7.92 -13.69
C VAL A 53 -9.03 -8.46 -15.01
N THR A 54 -9.69 -8.10 -16.11
CA THR A 54 -9.33 -8.52 -17.47
C THR A 54 -8.54 -7.45 -18.23
N ASN A 55 -8.59 -6.19 -17.80
CA ASN A 55 -7.82 -5.11 -18.42
C ASN A 55 -6.33 -5.27 -18.09
N PRO A 56 -5.45 -5.51 -19.08
CA PRO A 56 -4.04 -5.76 -18.84
C PRO A 56 -3.31 -4.55 -18.25
N LEU A 57 -3.71 -3.31 -18.58
CA LEU A 57 -3.10 -2.11 -18.00
C LEU A 57 -3.39 -1.99 -16.51
N HIS A 58 -4.62 -2.32 -16.08
CA HIS A 58 -4.99 -2.31 -14.67
C HIS A 58 -4.23 -3.38 -13.90
N LEU A 59 -4.04 -4.57 -14.49
CA LEU A 59 -3.24 -5.64 -13.88
C LEU A 59 -1.77 -5.24 -13.74
N VAL A 60 -1.18 -4.59 -14.76
CA VAL A 60 0.19 -4.08 -14.70
C VAL A 60 0.33 -3.02 -13.61
N GLY A 61 -0.61 -2.07 -13.52
CA GLY A 61 -0.63 -1.05 -12.48
C GLY A 61 -0.69 -1.66 -11.08
N PHE A 62 -1.61 -2.60 -10.87
CA PHE A 62 -1.77 -3.34 -9.62
C PHE A 62 -0.49 -4.08 -9.21
N LEU A 63 0.10 -4.85 -10.13
CA LEU A 63 1.33 -5.60 -9.82
C LEU A 63 2.52 -4.67 -9.54
N THR A 64 2.61 -3.55 -10.27
CA THR A 64 3.68 -2.56 -10.08
C THR A 64 3.58 -1.89 -8.72
N SER A 65 2.38 -1.49 -8.30
CA SER A 65 2.18 -0.84 -7.00
C SER A 65 2.53 -1.78 -5.84
N TRP A 66 2.07 -3.03 -5.91
CA TRP A 66 2.36 -4.03 -4.88
C TRP A 66 3.84 -4.45 -4.84
N GLN A 67 4.50 -4.48 -6.00
CA GLN A 67 5.93 -4.74 -6.07
C GLN A 67 6.74 -3.61 -5.44
N ARG A 68 6.40 -2.34 -5.73
CA ARG A 68 7.02 -1.18 -5.07
C ARG A 68 6.81 -1.20 -3.56
N TYR A 69 5.59 -1.47 -3.11
CA TYR A 69 5.29 -1.57 -1.68
C TYR A 69 6.15 -2.64 -0.99
N ALA A 70 6.28 -3.83 -1.59
CA ALA A 70 7.15 -4.87 -1.05
C ALA A 70 8.62 -4.43 -0.96
N GLU A 71 9.11 -3.69 -1.96
CA GLU A 71 10.46 -3.12 -1.95
C GLU A 71 10.64 -2.07 -0.84
N THR A 72 9.67 -1.18 -0.67
CA THR A 72 9.67 -0.17 0.40
C THR A 72 9.61 -0.79 1.80
N LEU A 73 8.92 -1.93 1.96
CA LEU A 73 8.90 -2.68 3.21
C LEU A 73 10.25 -3.33 3.53
N GLU A 74 10.93 -3.87 2.52
CA GLU A 74 12.17 -4.65 2.68
C GLU A 74 13.41 -3.77 2.86
N VAL A 75 13.41 -2.58 2.26
CA VAL A 75 14.38 -1.54 2.61
C VAL A 75 13.93 -1.00 3.96
N ASP A 76 14.78 -1.00 4.99
CA ASP A 76 14.54 -0.48 6.37
C ASP A 76 13.95 0.96 6.46
N ALA A 77 13.69 1.57 5.30
CA ALA A 77 12.84 2.69 5.03
C ALA A 77 11.45 2.58 5.67
N TRP A 78 10.76 1.44 5.77
CA TRP A 78 9.40 1.45 6.34
C TRP A 78 9.30 2.08 7.76
N LYS A 79 10.34 1.92 8.60
CA LYS A 79 10.40 2.56 9.93
C LYS A 79 11.01 3.97 9.93
N LYS A 80 11.79 4.33 8.90
CA LYS A 80 12.49 5.63 8.78
C LYS A 80 11.79 6.62 7.85
N THR A 81 10.98 6.13 6.95
CA THR A 81 10.21 6.86 5.97
C THR A 81 8.87 7.11 6.61
N GLN A 82 8.79 8.22 7.35
CA GLN A 82 7.59 9.05 7.26
C GLN A 82 7.28 9.13 5.76
N VAL A 83 6.23 8.44 5.31
CA VAL A 83 5.87 8.42 3.90
C VAL A 83 5.70 9.87 3.49
N ASP A 84 6.65 10.38 2.72
CA ASP A 84 6.56 11.71 2.15
C ASP A 84 5.44 11.63 1.12
N ASN A 85 4.21 11.87 1.58
CA ASN A 85 2.99 11.73 0.79
C ASN A 85 2.95 12.75 -0.34
N ARG A 86 3.97 13.59 -0.50
CA ARG A 86 4.10 14.59 -1.55
C ARG A 86 3.94 13.99 -2.93
N ASP A 87 4.67 12.92 -3.24
CA ASP A 87 4.58 12.26 -4.56
C ASP A 87 3.18 11.63 -4.80
N LEU A 88 2.55 11.13 -3.73
CA LEU A 88 1.18 10.62 -3.80
C LEU A 88 0.19 11.75 -4.08
N LEU A 89 0.27 12.85 -3.32
CA LEU A 89 -0.59 14.02 -3.46
C LEU A 89 -0.45 14.69 -4.83
N GLU A 90 0.77 14.75 -5.38
CA GLU A 90 1.04 15.28 -6.72
C GLU A 90 0.50 14.37 -7.84
N SER A 91 0.30 13.07 -7.55
CA SER A 91 -0.25 12.10 -8.51
C SER A 91 -1.78 12.00 -8.52
N LEU A 92 -2.47 12.59 -7.54
CA LEU A 92 -3.94 12.59 -7.46
C LEU A 92 -4.54 13.62 -8.42
N ASN A 93 -5.61 13.25 -9.12
CA ASN A 93 -6.38 14.22 -9.89
C ASN A 93 -7.27 15.08 -8.97
N GLU A 94 -7.81 16.20 -9.49
CA GLU A 94 -8.62 17.15 -8.72
C GLU A 94 -9.82 16.48 -8.01
N GLN A 95 -10.46 15.50 -8.67
CA GLN A 95 -11.60 14.79 -8.08
C GLN A 95 -11.18 13.90 -6.92
N GLN A 96 -10.08 13.15 -7.06
CA GLN A 96 -9.52 12.29 -6.02
C GLN A 96 -9.01 13.12 -4.83
N LEU A 97 -8.42 14.30 -5.11
CA LEU A 97 -7.97 15.24 -4.09
C LEU A 97 -9.16 15.80 -3.29
N GLY A 98 -10.25 16.16 -3.97
CA GLY A 98 -11.50 16.59 -3.33
C GLY A 98 -12.09 15.50 -2.43
N GLN A 99 -12.14 14.25 -2.89
CA GLN A 99 -12.61 13.12 -2.08
C GLN A 99 -11.74 12.88 -0.84
N LEU A 100 -10.42 12.99 -0.98
CA LEU A 100 -9.51 12.87 0.15
C LEU A 100 -9.73 14.00 1.18
N TYR A 101 -9.94 15.24 0.72
CA TYR A 101 -10.22 16.38 1.58
C TYR A 101 -11.50 16.18 2.40
N GLU A 102 -12.60 15.77 1.77
CA GLU A 102 -13.87 15.50 2.45
C GLU A 102 -13.73 14.38 3.49
N LEU A 103 -12.96 13.33 3.17
CA LEU A 103 -12.68 12.25 4.13
C LEU A 103 -11.89 12.75 5.34
N LEU A 104 -10.82 13.53 5.12
CA LEU A 104 -9.98 14.07 6.20
C LEU A 104 -10.79 15.02 7.09
N ARG A 105 -11.68 15.81 6.50
CA ARG A 105 -12.61 16.67 7.22
C ARG A 105 -13.56 15.85 8.10
N ALA A 106 -14.19 14.81 7.54
CA ALA A 106 -15.12 13.95 8.29
C ALA A 106 -14.44 13.23 9.47
N LEU A 107 -13.20 12.75 9.29
CA LEU A 107 -12.43 12.14 10.37
C LEU A 107 -12.09 13.14 11.48
N ARG A 108 -11.72 14.38 11.12
CA ARG A 108 -11.45 15.43 12.10
C ARG A 108 -12.70 15.83 12.89
N GLU A 109 -13.83 15.95 12.21
CA GLU A 109 -15.12 16.22 12.86
C GLU A 109 -15.51 15.09 13.83
N GLN A 110 -15.21 13.82 13.50
CA GLN A 110 -15.38 12.70 14.43
C GLN A 110 -14.45 12.78 15.65
N THR A 111 -13.16 13.02 15.46
CA THR A 111 -12.20 13.13 16.59
C THR A 111 -12.54 14.29 17.51
N ASP A 112 -12.97 15.43 16.93
CA ASP A 112 -13.36 16.61 17.69
C ASP A 112 -14.67 16.33 18.46
N SER A 113 -15.61 15.57 17.89
CA SER A 113 -16.86 15.16 18.55
C SER A 113 -16.68 14.14 19.69
N GLU A 114 -15.65 13.29 19.61
CA GLU A 114 -15.35 12.26 20.62
C GLU A 114 -14.53 12.81 21.80
N SER A 115 -13.87 13.97 21.60
CA SER A 115 -13.08 14.69 22.60
C SER A 115 -13.89 15.59 23.55
N ASP A 116 -15.23 15.61 23.43
CA ASP A 116 -16.13 16.30 24.36
C ASP A 116 -16.78 15.30 25.35
N PRO A 117 -16.26 15.16 26.58
CA PRO A 117 -16.86 14.30 27.61
C PRO A 117 -18.14 14.87 28.24
N LEU A 118 -18.75 15.92 27.67
CA LEU A 118 -19.95 16.58 28.22
C LEU A 118 -21.15 16.57 27.27
N LYS A 119 -21.55 15.39 26.81
CA LYS A 119 -22.97 15.11 26.50
C LYS A 119 -23.46 13.88 27.27
N LYS A 120 -23.84 14.13 28.53
CA LYS A 120 -24.88 13.37 29.23
C LYS A 120 -26.25 13.91 28.84
#